data_AF-A0A948D0B0-F1
#
_entry.id   AF-A0A948D0B0-F1
#
_cell.length_a   1.000
_cell.length_b   1.000
_cell.length_c   1.000
_cell.angle_alpha   90.00
_cell.angle_beta   90.00
_cell.angle_gamma   90.00
#
_symmetry.space_group_name_H-M   'P 1'
#
loop_
_entity.id
_entity.type
_entity.pdbx_description
1 polymer ?
#
loop_
_entity_poly.entity_id
_entity_poly.type
_entity_poly.pdbx_seq_one_letter_code
_entity_poly.pdbx_strand_id
1 'polypeptide(L)'
;MASLNKVFLMGNLTRDPELRYVPSGAPVATFGLAVNRRFMTQQGEKKDDVCFVRVVVFGKQAESCSQHLNKGRLVFVEGRLQFRSWEQDGQKRSTLDIVAERVQFLGAPRPTAGGDAGDLNSHSVEPEFKPEEEAPF
;
A
#
# COMPACT_ATOMS: atom_id res chain seq x y z
N MET A 1 13.45 -21.90 -25.29
CA MET A 1 13.26 -22.41 -23.90
C MET A 1 12.34 -21.46 -23.17
N ALA A 2 11.36 -21.98 -22.41
CA ALA A 2 10.47 -21.15 -21.60
C ALA A 2 11.12 -20.86 -20.22
N SER A 3 11.13 -19.61 -19.80
CA SER A 3 11.53 -19.19 -18.46
C SER A 3 10.46 -18.27 -17.86
N LEU A 4 10.22 -18.39 -16.55
CA LEU A 4 9.22 -17.61 -15.83
C LEU A 4 9.85 -17.00 -14.58
N ASN A 5 9.80 -15.68 -14.48
CA ASN A 5 10.07 -14.93 -13.26
C ASN A 5 8.94 -13.93 -13.08
N LYS A 6 8.04 -14.25 -12.15
CA LYS A 6 6.85 -13.44 -11.88
C LYS A 6 6.61 -13.40 -10.37
N VAL A 7 6.26 -12.23 -9.87
CA VAL A 7 5.96 -11.96 -8.47
C VAL A 7 4.62 -11.27 -8.39
N PHE A 8 3.77 -11.75 -7.48
CA PHE A 8 2.51 -11.11 -7.11
C PHE A 8 2.51 -10.93 -5.61
N LEU A 9 2.42 -9.69 -5.14
CA LEU A 9 2.37 -9.38 -3.71
C LEU A 9 1.26 -8.39 -3.43
N MET A 10 0.70 -8.50 -2.23
CA MET A 10 -0.22 -7.51 -1.69
C MET A 10 0.22 -7.18 -0.29
N GLY A 11 0.36 -5.89 0.01
CA GLY A 11 0.90 -5.45 1.29
C GLY A 11 0.83 -3.96 1.48
N ASN A 12 1.25 -3.52 2.65
CA ASN A 12 1.24 -2.11 3.01
C ASN A 12 2.61 -1.48 2.85
N LEU A 13 2.66 -0.25 2.36
CA LEU A 13 3.91 0.51 2.29
C LEU A 13 4.48 0.72 3.69
N THR A 14 5.78 0.45 3.88
CA THR A 14 6.44 0.66 5.18
C THR A 14 6.96 2.08 5.38
N ARG A 15 7.13 2.80 4.27
CA ARG A 15 7.56 4.21 4.18
C ARG A 15 6.99 4.84 2.91
N ASP A 16 7.03 6.16 2.83
CA ASP A 16 6.62 6.89 1.63
C ASP A 16 7.52 6.51 0.43
N PRO A 17 7.00 6.53 -0.82
CA PRO A 17 7.81 6.27 -1.99
C PRO A 17 8.86 7.35 -2.21
N GLU A 18 10.10 6.92 -2.41
CA GLU A 18 11.22 7.79 -2.78
C GLU A 18 11.31 7.86 -4.30
N LEU A 19 10.95 9.01 -4.89
CA LEU A 19 11.10 9.27 -6.32
C LEU A 19 12.47 9.88 -6.62
N ARG A 20 13.14 9.32 -7.62
CA ARG A 20 14.41 9.84 -8.16
C ARG A 20 14.43 9.71 -9.67
N TYR A 21 15.22 10.55 -10.32
CA TYR A 21 15.47 10.45 -11.75
C TYR A 21 16.86 9.83 -11.96
N VAL A 22 16.94 8.78 -12.78
CA VAL A 22 18.24 8.23 -13.17
C VAL A 22 18.90 9.12 -14.23
N PRO A 23 20.22 9.01 -14.48
CA PRO A 23 20.92 9.87 -15.46
C PRO A 23 20.31 9.87 -16.87
N SER A 24 19.59 8.81 -17.25
CA SER A 24 18.84 8.76 -18.51
C SER A 24 17.55 9.60 -18.53
N GLY A 25 17.24 10.31 -17.44
CA GLY A 25 16.02 11.09 -17.27
C GLY A 25 14.78 10.28 -16.89
N ALA A 26 14.88 8.94 -16.80
CA ALA A 26 13.73 8.11 -16.45
C ALA A 26 13.40 8.21 -14.95
N PRO A 27 12.12 8.41 -14.56
CA PRO A 27 11.70 8.40 -13.16
C PRO A 27 11.72 6.97 -12.60
N VAL A 28 12.19 6.86 -11.35
CA VAL A 28 12.27 5.63 -10.58
C VAL A 28 11.77 5.89 -9.17
N ALA A 29 10.76 5.15 -8.75
CA ALA A 29 10.25 5.20 -7.38
C ALA A 29 10.66 3.93 -6.64
N THR A 30 11.09 4.08 -5.39
CA THR A 30 11.37 2.93 -4.53
C THR A 30 10.62 3.03 -3.22
N PHE A 31 10.02 1.93 -2.77
CA PHE A 31 9.35 1.84 -1.48
C PHE A 31 9.53 0.46 -0.87
N GLY A 32 9.34 0.37 0.44
CA GLY A 32 9.26 -0.90 1.16
C GLY A 32 7.82 -1.37 1.25
N LEU A 33 7.62 -2.68 1.15
CA LEU A 33 6.31 -3.34 1.28
C LEU A 33 6.38 -4.37 2.39
N ALA A 34 5.42 -4.33 3.31
CA ALA A 34 5.22 -5.36 4.32
C ALA A 34 4.09 -6.30 3.86
N VAL A 35 4.42 -7.59 3.74
CA VAL A 35 3.47 -8.65 3.36
C VAL A 35 3.29 -9.58 4.55
N ASN A 36 2.09 -9.61 5.10
CA ASN A 36 1.77 -10.40 6.28
C ASN A 36 1.33 -11.82 5.88
N ARG A 37 1.79 -12.82 6.61
CA ARG A 37 1.37 -14.22 6.50
C ARG A 37 0.93 -14.72 7.88
N ARG A 38 -0.34 -15.10 8.01
CA ARG A 38 -0.84 -15.79 9.22
C ARG A 38 -0.81 -17.29 9.00
N PHE A 39 -0.32 -18.03 9.99
CA PHE A 39 -0.26 -19.49 9.95
C PHE A 39 -0.39 -20.08 11.36
N MET A 40 -0.71 -21.37 11.43
CA MET A 40 -0.83 -22.11 12.68
C MET A 40 0.41 -23.00 12.86
N THR A 41 1.00 -23.01 14.05
CA THR A 41 2.14 -23.88 14.37
C THR A 41 1.66 -25.30 14.66
N GLN A 42 2.59 -26.27 14.69
CA GLN A 42 2.27 -27.65 15.08
C GLN A 42 1.71 -27.77 16.51
N GLN A 43 1.99 -26.78 17.38
CA GLN A 43 1.49 -26.70 18.75
C GLN A 43 0.09 -26.06 18.83
N GLY A 44 -0.49 -25.67 17.70
CA GLY A 44 -1.81 -25.07 17.61
C GLY A 44 -1.85 -23.56 17.87
N GLU A 45 -0.70 -22.90 17.99
CA GLU A 45 -0.63 -21.45 18.18
C GLU A 45 -0.79 -20.71 16.84
N LYS A 46 -1.58 -19.63 16.81
CA LYS A 46 -1.62 -18.72 15.67
C LYS A 46 -0.39 -17.81 15.70
N LYS A 47 0.38 -17.77 14.62
CA LYS A 47 1.52 -16.87 14.44
C LYS A 47 1.37 -16.02 13.19
N ASP A 48 1.87 -14.79 13.30
CA ASP A 48 1.95 -13.82 12.22
C ASP A 48 3.43 -13.62 11.87
N ASP A 49 3.75 -13.76 10.59
CA ASP A 49 5.07 -13.46 10.02
C ASP A 49 4.96 -12.35 8.99
N VAL A 50 5.95 -11.46 8.95
CA VAL A 50 5.94 -10.26 8.09
C VAL A 50 7.17 -10.27 7.21
N CYS A 51 6.95 -10.41 5.91
CA CYS A 51 8.00 -10.30 4.91
C CYS A 51 8.13 -8.84 4.46
N PHE A 52 9.33 -8.27 4.65
CA PHE A 52 9.66 -6.94 4.18
C PHE A 52 10.44 -7.02 2.87
N VAL A 53 9.89 -6.42 1.81
CA VAL A 53 10.52 -6.42 0.49
C VAL A 53 10.66 -5.01 -0.05
N ARG A 54 11.68 -4.79 -0.89
CA ARG A 54 11.86 -3.55 -1.63
C ARG A 54 11.25 -3.67 -3.01
N VAL A 55 10.45 -2.68 -3.38
CA VAL A 55 9.83 -2.57 -4.70
C VAL A 55 10.45 -1.38 -5.42
N VAL A 56 10.80 -1.60 -6.70
CA VAL A 56 11.34 -0.60 -7.61
C VAL A 56 10.36 -0.47 -8.78
N VAL A 57 9.88 0.75 -9.03
CA VAL A 57 8.94 1.07 -10.11
C VAL A 57 9.61 2.07 -11.04
N PHE A 58 9.42 1.91 -12.35
CA PHE A 58 10.00 2.78 -13.38
C PHE A 58 8.92 3.55 -14.15
N GLY A 59 9.30 4.65 -14.78
CA GLY A 59 8.46 5.38 -15.73
C GLY A 59 7.24 6.04 -15.09
N LYS A 60 6.16 6.20 -15.85
CA LYS A 60 4.93 6.89 -15.40
C LYS A 60 4.33 6.32 -14.11
N GLN A 61 4.44 5.00 -13.89
CA GLN A 61 3.97 4.39 -12.65
C GLN A 61 4.81 4.80 -11.43
N ALA A 62 6.09 5.12 -11.61
CA ALA A 62 6.93 5.65 -10.54
C ALA A 62 6.40 6.99 -10.02
N GLU A 63 6.12 7.92 -10.93
CA GLU A 63 5.54 9.23 -10.61
C GLU A 63 4.18 9.06 -9.94
N SER A 64 3.32 8.21 -10.51
CA SER A 64 2.00 7.92 -9.95
C SER A 64 2.09 7.36 -8.52
N CYS A 65 3.03 6.44 -8.27
CA CYS A 65 3.28 5.91 -6.94
C CYS A 65 3.70 7.02 -5.98
N SER A 66 4.66 7.86 -6.36
CA SER A 66 5.14 8.96 -5.51
C SER A 66 4.08 10.02 -5.21
N GLN A 67 3.15 10.27 -6.14
CA GLN A 67 2.11 11.29 -5.97
C GLN A 67 0.94 10.81 -5.11
N HIS A 68 0.60 9.52 -5.17
CA HIS A 68 -0.65 9.00 -4.60
C HIS A 68 -0.45 8.02 -3.45
N LEU A 69 0.73 7.44 -3.31
CA LEU A 69 1.03 6.50 -2.23
C LEU A 69 1.76 7.19 -1.08
N ASN A 70 1.41 6.78 0.12
CA ASN A 70 2.08 7.13 1.36
C ASN A 70 2.23 5.88 2.25
N LYS A 71 2.98 6.03 3.34
CA LYS A 71 3.18 4.98 4.34
C LYS A 71 1.84 4.40 4.81
N GLY A 72 1.80 3.08 4.88
CA GLY A 72 0.63 2.31 5.30
C GLY A 72 -0.39 2.07 4.20
N ARG A 73 -0.24 2.67 3.00
CA ARG A 73 -1.15 2.43 1.89
C ARG A 73 -1.07 0.97 1.43
N LEU A 74 -2.23 0.33 1.24
CA LEU A 74 -2.31 -1.03 0.72
C LEU A 74 -2.15 -0.99 -0.81
N VAL A 75 -1.29 -1.85 -1.35
CA VAL A 75 -1.07 -1.96 -2.79
C VAL A 75 -0.97 -3.43 -3.20
N PHE A 76 -1.35 -3.69 -4.44
CA PHE A 76 -1.01 -4.91 -5.14
C PHE A 76 0.12 -4.62 -6.13
N VAL A 77 1.15 -5.46 -6.11
CA VAL A 77 2.34 -5.35 -6.95
C VAL A 77 2.49 -6.62 -7.78
N GLU A 78 2.57 -6.43 -9.09
CA GLU A 78 2.95 -7.45 -10.05
C GLU A 78 4.30 -7.06 -10.66
N GLY A 79 5.22 -8.02 -10.76
CA GLY A 79 6.55 -7.76 -11.28
C GLY A 79 7.41 -9.00 -11.35
N ARG A 80 8.72 -8.81 -11.14
CA ARG A 80 9.73 -9.87 -11.18
C ARG A 80 10.81 -9.65 -10.15
N LEU A 81 11.47 -10.71 -9.72
CA LEU A 81 12.66 -10.62 -8.88
C LEU A 81 13.86 -10.18 -9.72
N GLN A 82 14.64 -9.25 -9.18
CA GLN A 82 15.92 -8.87 -9.74
C GLN A 82 16.99 -8.86 -8.65
N PHE A 83 17.93 -9.79 -8.77
CA PHE A 83 19.15 -9.76 -7.97
C PHE A 83 20.11 -8.74 -8.58
N ARG A 84 20.65 -7.85 -7.76
CA ARG A 84 21.70 -6.89 -8.16
C ARG A 84 22.87 -7.01 -7.20
N SER A 85 24.08 -7.02 -7.73
CA SER A 85 25.32 -6.97 -6.94
C SER A 85 26.23 -5.90 -7.51
N TRP A 86 26.83 -5.11 -6.63
CA TRP A 86 27.75 -4.03 -6.97
C TRP A 86 28.81 -3.92 -5.87
N GLU A 87 29.91 -3.23 -6.18
CA GLU A 87 30.95 -2.92 -5.20
C GLU A 87 30.77 -1.47 -4.71
N GLN A 88 30.89 -1.27 -3.41
CA GLN A 88 30.85 0.04 -2.78
C GLN A 88 31.88 0.04 -1.65
N ASP A 89 32.81 1.00 -1.69
CA ASP A 89 33.90 1.15 -0.71
C ASP A 89 34.76 -0.13 -0.55
N GLY A 90 35.05 -0.81 -1.67
CA GLY A 90 35.82 -2.07 -1.66
C GLY A 90 35.06 -3.30 -1.18
N GLN A 91 33.76 -3.17 -0.86
CA GLN A 91 32.93 -4.26 -0.38
C GLN A 91 31.84 -4.64 -1.39
N LYS A 92 31.72 -5.94 -1.68
CA LYS A 92 30.64 -6.47 -2.51
C LYS A 92 29.31 -6.38 -1.75
N ARG A 93 28.38 -5.61 -2.29
CA ARG A 93 26.99 -5.51 -1.84
C ARG A 93 26.10 -6.30 -2.79
N SER A 94 24.96 -6.78 -2.27
CA SER A 94 23.92 -7.37 -3.08
C SER A 94 22.55 -7.10 -2.50
N THR A 95 21.54 -7.12 -3.37
CA THR A 95 20.14 -6.96 -2.99
C THR A 95 19.25 -7.77 -3.91
N LEU A 96 18.11 -8.22 -3.38
CA LEU A 96 17.05 -8.83 -4.14
C LEU A 96 15.86 -7.86 -4.13
N ASP A 97 15.64 -7.20 -5.25
CA ASP A 97 14.55 -6.24 -5.41
C ASP A 97 13.40 -6.86 -6.21
N ILE A 98 12.21 -6.34 -6.04
CA ILE A 98 11.09 -6.59 -6.94
C ILE A 98 11.00 -5.41 -7.91
N VAL A 99 11.20 -5.68 -9.19
CA VAL A 99 10.93 -4.71 -10.24
C VAL A 99 9.47 -4.83 -10.63
N ALA A 100 8.68 -3.81 -10.29
CA ALA A 100 7.26 -3.79 -10.57
C ALA A 100 7.00 -3.51 -12.05
N GLU A 101 6.13 -4.31 -12.64
CA GLU A 101 5.55 -4.10 -13.96
C GLU A 101 4.19 -3.39 -13.82
N ARG A 102 3.47 -3.66 -12.73
CA ARG A 102 2.19 -3.03 -12.41
C ARG A 102 2.04 -2.85 -10.91
N VAL A 103 1.61 -1.65 -10.50
CA VAL A 103 1.20 -1.35 -9.13
C VAL A 103 -0.25 -0.91 -9.16
N GLN A 104 -1.10 -1.59 -8.40
CA GLN A 104 -2.50 -1.21 -8.20
C GLN A 104 -2.67 -0.67 -6.78
N PHE A 105 -3.30 0.49 -6.67
CA PHE A 105 -3.54 1.12 -5.37
C PHE A 105 -4.85 0.57 -4.81
N LEU A 106 -4.81 0.05 -3.59
CA LEU A 106 -5.95 -0.57 -2.95
C LEU A 106 -6.44 0.30 -1.78
N GLY A 107 -7.76 0.33 -1.58
CA GLY A 107 -8.43 1.06 -0.51
C GLY A 107 -8.90 2.47 -0.88
N ALA A 108 -9.81 3.04 -0.07
CA ALA A 108 -10.29 4.40 -0.23
C ALA A 108 -9.17 5.42 0.06
N PRO A 109 -9.03 6.53 -0.69
CA PRO A 109 -8.11 7.62 -0.35
C PRO A 109 -8.25 7.97 1.13
N ARG A 110 -7.14 7.95 1.88
CA ARG A 110 -7.21 8.43 3.26
C ARG A 110 -7.45 9.94 3.16
N PRO A 111 -8.46 10.52 3.84
CA PRO A 111 -8.60 11.97 3.86
C PRO A 111 -7.27 12.53 4.35
N THR A 112 -6.66 13.40 3.55
CA THR A 112 -5.47 14.13 3.96
C THR A 112 -5.83 14.89 5.23
N ALA A 113 -5.15 14.58 6.34
CA ALA A 113 -5.27 15.34 7.58
C ALA A 113 -4.79 16.76 7.29
N GLY A 114 -5.75 17.63 7.01
CA GLY A 114 -5.59 18.97 6.47
C GLY A 114 -6.98 19.54 6.20
N GLY A 115 -7.82 19.52 7.23
CA GLY A 115 -9.20 19.97 7.22
C GLY A 115 -9.62 20.18 8.65
N ASP A 116 -9.61 21.45 9.04
CA ASP A 116 -10.10 22.03 10.27
C ASP A 116 -11.33 21.30 10.83
N ALA A 117 -11.24 20.92 12.11
CA ALA A 117 -12.35 20.36 12.85
C ALA A 117 -13.29 21.51 13.22
N GLY A 118 -14.48 21.55 12.62
CA GLY A 118 -15.50 22.52 13.01
C GLY A 118 -16.83 22.29 12.31
N ASP A 119 -17.83 21.92 13.13
CA ASP A 119 -19.27 21.98 12.82
C ASP A 119 -19.90 20.78 12.10
N LEU A 120 -20.15 19.73 12.87
CA LEU A 120 -21.32 18.87 12.67
C LEU A 120 -22.32 19.19 13.78
N ASN A 121 -23.07 20.27 13.60
CA ASN A 121 -24.30 20.50 14.34
C ASN A 121 -25.31 19.39 13.98
N SER A 122 -25.35 18.35 14.79
CA SER A 122 -26.42 17.35 14.77
C SER A 122 -27.72 18.02 15.21
N HIS A 123 -28.52 18.47 14.24
CA HIS A 123 -29.93 18.71 14.49
C HIS A 123 -30.62 17.36 14.74
N SER A 124 -30.75 17.01 16.01
CA SER A 124 -31.68 16.01 16.50
C SER A 124 -33.10 16.49 16.17
N VAL A 125 -33.71 15.90 15.14
CA VAL A 125 -35.15 16.06 14.91
C VAL A 125 -35.82 14.88 15.59
N GLU A 126 -36.38 15.13 16.78
CA GLU A 126 -37.28 14.18 17.44
C GLU A 126 -38.54 13.98 16.58
N PRO A 127 -39.04 12.75 16.39
CA PRO A 127 -40.31 12.55 15.73
C PRO A 127 -41.46 12.91 16.69
N GLU A 128 -42.22 13.95 16.36
CA GLU A 128 -43.52 14.24 17.01
C GLU A 128 -44.49 13.08 16.74
N PHE A 129 -44.85 12.35 17.80
CA PHE A 129 -45.90 11.35 17.78
C PHE A 129 -47.24 12.05 18.04
N LYS A 130 -48.10 12.15 17.02
CA LYS A 130 -49.49 12.58 17.20
C LYS A 130 -50.34 11.37 17.61
N PRO A 131 -51.03 11.38 18.75
CA PRO A 131 -52.02 10.35 19.04
C PRO A 131 -53.25 10.61 18.16
N GLU A 132 -53.54 9.69 17.26
CA GLU A 132 -54.80 9.70 16.51
C GLU A 132 -55.96 9.41 17.48
N GLU A 133 -56.92 10.32 17.42
CA GLU A 133 -58.10 10.47 18.25
C GLU A 133 -59.07 9.28 18.03
N GLU A 134 -59.59 8.75 19.14
CA GLU A 134 -60.64 7.72 19.17
C GLU A 134 -61.80 8.09 18.24
N ALA A 135 -62.05 7.27 17.22
CA ALA A 135 -63.34 7.29 16.52
C ALA A 135 -64.36 6.49 17.36
N PRO A 136 -65.51 7.07 17.71
CA PRO A 136 -66.50 6.39 18.54
C PRO A 136 -67.36 5.42 17.71
N PHE A 137 -67.44 4.18 18.22
CA PHE A 137 -68.38 3.07 17.94
C PHE A 137 -68.37 2.40 16.55
#